data_AF-A0A6A5V5R0-F1
#
_entry.id   AF-A0A6A5V5R0-F1
#
_cell.length_a   1.000
_cell.length_b   1.000
_cell.length_c   1.000
_cell.angle_alpha   90.00
_cell.angle_beta   90.00
_cell.angle_gamma   90.00
#
_symmetry.space_group_name_H-M   'P 1'
#
loop_
_entity.id
_entity.type
_entity.pdbx_description
1 polymer ?
#
loop_
_entity_poly.entity_id
_entity_poly.type
_entity_poly.pdbx_seq_one_letter_code
_entity_poly.pdbx_strand_id
1 'polypeptide(L)' 'LIPTLRAFYSGKLIVIILNNILIHTNDNVRVIIKRARYLLQYLPPYSPDYNPIELTFAVLKA' A
#
# COMPACT_ATOMS: atom_id res chain seq x y z
N LEU A 1 -7.05 -4.36 -8.74
CA LEU A 1 -6.77 -4.25 -7.29
C LEU A 1 -7.93 -3.64 -6.51
N ILE A 2 -8.28 -2.36 -6.69
CA ILE A 2 -9.34 -1.71 -5.89
C ILE A 2 -10.71 -2.41 -5.98
N PRO A 3 -11.21 -2.81 -7.18
CA PRO A 3 -12.46 -3.56 -7.26
C PRO A 3 -12.42 -4.88 -6.48
N THR A 4 -11.27 -5.54 -6.50
CA THR A 4 -11.02 -6.80 -5.77
C THR A 4 -11.06 -6.58 -4.26
N LEU A 5 -10.36 -5.55 -3.75
CA LEU A 5 -10.33 -5.24 -2.32
C LEU A 5 -11.73 -4.97 -1.77
N ARG A 6 -12.57 -4.25 -2.53
CA ARG A 6 -13.96 -3.98 -2.14
C ARG A 6 -14.79 -5.25 -1.99
N ALA A 7 -14.57 -6.27 -2.82
CA ALA A 7 -15.31 -7.52 -2.74
C ALA A 7 -14.98 -8.33 -1.48
N PHE A 8 -13.71 -8.35 -1.07
CA PHE A 8 -13.25 -9.15 0.09
C PHE A 8 -13.35 -8.43 1.43
N TYR A 9 -13.23 -7.10 1.45
CA TYR A 9 -13.13 -6.31 2.68
C TYR A 9 -14.27 -5.30 2.83
N SER A 10 -15.46 -5.62 2.30
CA SER A 10 -16.64 -4.77 2.42
C SER A 10 -16.92 -4.39 3.89
N GLY A 11 -17.21 -3.11 4.13
CA GLY A 11 -17.47 -2.57 5.48
C GLY A 11 -16.22 -2.33 6.34
N LYS A 12 -15.02 -2.64 5.86
CA LYS A 12 -13.76 -2.37 6.59
C LYS A 12 -13.06 -1.11 6.07
N LEU A 13 -12.41 -0.40 6.98
CA LEU A 13 -11.46 0.65 6.62
C LEU A 13 -10.19 0.00 6.05
N ILE A 14 -9.78 0.43 4.86
CA ILE A 14 -8.56 -0.06 4.22
C ILE A 14 -7.49 1.03 4.27
N VAL A 15 -6.32 0.66 4.77
CA VAL A 15 -5.11 1.48 4.73
C VAL A 15 -4.13 0.83 3.76
N ILE A 16 -3.72 1.59 2.75
CA ILE A 16 -2.69 1.17 1.80
C ILE A 16 -1.36 1.78 2.24
N ILE A 17 -0.38 0.92 2.49
CA ILE A 17 0.99 1.31 2.83
C ILE A 17 1.86 1.08 1.59
N LEU A 18 2.57 2.12 1.14
CA LEU A 18 3.51 2.04 0.02
C LEU A 18 4.89 2.57 0.45
N ASN A 19 5.96 2.05 -0.15
CA ASN A 19 7.27 2.72 -0.10
C ASN A 19 7.21 4.06 -0.87
N ASN A 20 8.22 4.90 -0.68
CA ASN A 20 8.22 6.29 -1.14
C ASN A 20 8.95 6.53 -2.48
N ILE A 21 9.08 5.50 -3.32
CA ILE A 21 9.69 5.68 -4.64
C ILE A 21 8.79 6.51 -5.56
N LEU A 22 9.40 7.26 -6.49
CA LEU A 22 8.72 8.28 -7.30
C LEU A 22 7.48 7.76 -8.05
N ILE A 23 7.47 6.49 -8.46
CA ILE A 23 6.33 5.89 -9.16
C ILE A 23 5.08 5.75 -8.28
N HIS A 24 5.23 5.69 -6.95
CA HIS A 24 4.12 5.57 -6.01
C HIS A 24 3.65 6.91 -5.46
N THR A 25 4.49 7.95 -5.53
CA THR A 25 4.17 9.30 -5.05
C THR A 25 3.52 10.18 -6.12
N ASN A 26 3.18 9.62 -7.28
CA ASN A 26 2.44 10.33 -8.33
C ASN A 26 1.01 10.66 -7.86
N ASP A 27 0.53 11.87 -8.15
CA ASP A 27 -0.81 12.35 -7.82
C ASP A 27 -1.94 11.41 -8.26
N ASN A 28 -1.77 10.73 -9.40
CA ASN A 28 -2.75 9.75 -9.89
C ASN A 28 -3.02 8.63 -8.87
N VAL A 29 -1.99 8.17 -8.16
CA VAL A 29 -2.12 7.13 -7.12
C VAL A 29 -3.01 7.64 -5.99
N ARG A 30 -2.73 8.86 -5.49
CA ARG A 30 -3.52 9.50 -4.44
C ARG A 30 -4.98 9.68 -4.85
N VAL A 31 -5.23 10.12 -6.09
CA VAL A 31 -6.59 10.32 -6.62
C VAL A 31 -7.36 9.00 -6.67
N ILE A 32 -6.75 7.93 -7.20
CA ILE A 32 -7.40 6.61 -7.32
C ILE A 32 -7.75 6.05 -5.94
N ILE A 33 -6.83 6.13 -4.99
CA ILE A 33 -7.04 5.58 -3.63
C ILE A 33 -8.09 6.40 -2.87
N LYS A 34 -8.07 7.73 -2.99
CA LYS A 34 -9.08 8.61 -2.38
C LYS A 34 -10.48 8.35 -2.95
N ARG A 35 -10.60 8.16 -4.27
CA ARG A 35 -11.90 7.80 -4.92
C ARG A 35 -12.46 6.48 -4.41
N ALA A 36 -11.59 5.55 -4.01
CA ALA A 36 -11.99 4.28 -3.41
C ALA A 36 -12.36 4.37 -1.92
N ARG A 37 -12.25 5.56 -1.31
CA ARG A 37 -12.47 5.80 0.13
C ARG A 37 -11.51 5.01 1.03
N TYR A 38 -10.28 4.81 0.56
CA TYR A 38 -9.20 4.18 1.33
C TYR A 38 -8.19 5.22 1.80
N LEU A 39 -7.41 4.87 2.83
CA LEU A 39 -6.31 5.70 3.32
C LEU A 39 -5.01 5.30 2.63
N LEU A 40 -4.14 6.27 2.39
CA LEU A 40 -2.82 6.08 1.80
C LEU A 40 -1.75 6.60 2.75
N GLN A 41 -0.82 5.73 3.12
CA GLN A 41 0.34 6.07 3.92
C GLN A 41 1.62 5.68 3.17
N TYR A 42 2.56 6.61 3.11
CA TYR A 42 3.90 6.34 2.60
C TYR A 42 4.84 6.04 3.75
N LEU A 43 5.75 5.08 3.55
CA LEU A 43 6.85 4.82 4.46
C LEU A 43 7.90 5.93 4.38
N PRO A 44 8.62 6.24 5.47
CA PRO A 44 9.76 7.14 5.41
C PRO A 44 10.87 6.58 4.50
N PRO A 45 11.73 7.44 3.94
CA PRO A 45 12.88 6.98 3.15
C PRO A 45 13.73 5.96 3.92
N TYR A 46 14.24 4.96 3.21
CA TYR A 46 15.15 3.93 3.75
C TYR A 46 14.62 3.25 5.03
N SER A 47 13.31 3.03 5.15
CA SER A 47 12.68 2.36 6.29
C SER A 47 12.20 0.93 5.95
N PRO A 48 13.10 0.00 5.56
CA PRO A 48 12.72 -1.37 5.23
C PRO A 48 12.09 -2.10 6.42
N ASP A 49 12.50 -1.76 7.64
CA ASP A 49 11.96 -2.36 8.87
C ASP A 49 10.46 -2.10 9.06
N TYR A 50 9.93 -1.06 8.43
CA TYR A 50 8.50 -0.71 8.44
C TYR A 50 7.73 -1.28 7.26
N ASN A 51 8.38 -2.04 6.39
CA ASN A 51 7.76 -2.65 5.21
C ASN A 51 7.51 -4.16 5.45
N PRO A 52 6.27 -4.58 5.79
CA PRO A 52 6.00 -5.96 6.16
C PRO A 52 6.34 -7.00 5.09
N ILE A 53 6.37 -6.59 3.80
CA ILE A 53 6.72 -7.49 2.70
C ILE A 53 8.19 -7.96 2.78
N GLU A 54 9.08 -7.23 3.44
CA GLU A 54 10.47 -7.64 3.61
C GLU A 54 10.59 -8.95 4.40
N LEU A 55 9.72 -9.16 5.40
CA LEU A 55 9.64 -10.42 6.13
C LEU A 55 9.22 -11.57 5.21
N THR A 56 8.24 -11.33 4.34
CA THR A 56 7.81 -12.34 3.35
C THR A 56 8.93 -12.64 2.35
N PHE A 57 9.64 -11.63 1.84
CA PHE A 57 10.75 -11.85 0.93
C PHE A 57 11.94 -12.54 1.59
N ALA A 58 12.20 -12.31 2.88
CA ALA A 58 13.23 -13.03 3.62
C ALA A 58 12.95 -14.54 3.62
N VAL A 59 11.69 -14.93 3.81
CA VAL A 59 11.27 -16.35 3.73
C VAL A 59 11.38 -16.89 2.31
N LEU A 60 10.92 -16.14 1.30
CA LEU A 60 10.92 -16.59 -0.10
C LEU A 60 12.31 -16.73 -0.73
N LYS A 61 13.32 -16.06 -0.16
CA LYS A 61 14.71 -16.10 -0.65
C LYS A 61 15.56 -17.20 0.00
N ALA A 62 15.09 -17.78 1.10
CA ALA A 62 15.76 -18.87 1.81
C ALA A 62 15.55 -20.21 1.11
#